data_AF-A0A382TM64-F1
#
_entry.id   AF-A0A382TM64-F1
#
_cell.length_a   1.000
_cell.length_b   1.000
_cell.length_c   1.000
_cell.angle_alpha   90.00
_cell.angle_beta   90.00
_cell.angle_gamma   90.00
#
_symmetry.space_group_name_H-M   'P 1'
#
loop_
_entity.id
_entity.type
_entity.pdbx_description
1 polymer ?
#
loop_
_entity_poly.entity_id
_entity_poly.type
_entity_poly.pdbx_seq_one_letter_code
_entity_poly.pdbx_strand_id
1 'polypeptide(L)' 'MRLGIFGGTFDPIHMGHLIIAQEALVTANLDEVWFVPTGQPWLKAGTRISEAEDRIAMVELA' A
#
# COMPACT_ATOMS: atom_id res chain seq x y z
N MET A 1 3.26 -19.27 8.59
CA MET A 1 3.23 -17.83 8.33
C MET A 1 3.00 -17.59 6.85
N ARG A 2 1.83 -17.08 6.48
CA ARG A 2 1.39 -16.72 5.13
C ARG A 2 1.29 -15.20 5.08
N LEU A 3 2.23 -14.58 4.38
CA LEU A 3 2.34 -13.13 4.28
C LEU A 3 1.77 -12.64 2.94
N GLY A 4 0.85 -11.68 3.00
CA GLY A 4 0.42 -10.91 1.83
C GLY A 4 1.31 -9.69 1.65
N ILE A 5 1.69 -9.40 0.40
CA ILE A 5 2.39 -8.16 0.05
C ILE A 5 1.45 -7.30 -0.79
N PHE A 6 1.09 -6.13 -0.27
CA PHE A 6 0.23 -5.20 -0.97
C PHE A 6 1.02 -3.96 -1.41
N GLY A 7 1.51 -4.02 -2.64
CA GLY A 7 2.26 -2.94 -3.27
C GLY A 7 1.35 -1.90 -3.90
N GLY A 8 1.70 -0.62 -3.73
CA GLY A 8 0.97 0.49 -4.33
C GLY A 8 1.76 1.80 -4.23
N THR A 9 1.37 2.83 -4.99
CA THR A 9 1.94 4.17 -4.78
C THR A 9 1.45 4.78 -3.47
N PHE A 10 0.19 4.52 -3.10
CA PHE A 10 -0.48 5.05 -1.91
C PHE A 10 -0.34 6.58 -1.79
N ASP A 11 -0.91 7.29 -2.77
CA ASP A 11 -0.80 8.75 -2.92
C ASP A 11 -2.18 9.42 -3.06
N PRO A 12 -3.00 9.48 -1.98
CA PRO A 12 -2.76 8.93 -0.64
C PRO A 12 -3.31 7.50 -0.45
N ILE A 13 -2.97 6.86 0.67
CA ILE A 13 -3.72 5.69 1.15
C ILE A 13 -5.16 6.10 1.52
N HIS A 14 -6.11 5.17 1.43
CA HIS A 14 -7.54 5.45 1.67
C HIS A 14 -8.31 4.16 1.98
N MET A 15 -9.57 4.26 2.41
CA MET A 15 -10.42 3.12 2.81
C MET A 15 -10.45 1.97 1.82
N GLY A 16 -10.52 2.24 0.51
CA GLY A 16 -10.47 1.18 -0.51
C GLY A 16 -9.24 0.27 -0.41
N HIS A 17 -8.06 0.82 -0.10
CA HIS A 17 -6.84 0.03 0.09
C HIS A 17 -6.95 -0.85 1.35
N LEU A 18 -7.46 -0.28 2.45
CA LEU A 18 -7.61 -1.00 3.72
C LEU A 18 -8.62 -2.15 3.61
N ILE A 19 -9.75 -1.91 2.93
CA ILE A 19 -10.76 -2.95 2.69
C ILE A 19 -10.15 -4.09 1.87
N ILE A 20 -9.41 -3.80 0.80
CA ILE A 20 -8.76 -4.84 -0.02
C ILE A 20 -7.75 -5.64 0.80
N ALA A 21 -6.92 -4.98 1.60
CA ALA A 21 -5.95 -5.66 2.46
C ALA A 21 -6.63 -6.55 3.51
N GLN A 22 -7.69 -6.06 4.15
CA GLN A 22 -8.49 -6.80 5.13
C GLN A 22 -9.19 -8.01 4.50
N GLU A 23 -9.83 -7.82 3.35
CA GLU A 23 -10.48 -8.91 2.62
C GLU A 23 -9.46 -9.97 2.20
N ALA A 24 -8.28 -9.57 1.72
CA ALA A 24 -7.20 -10.51 1.38
C ALA A 24 -6.71 -11.28 2.62
N LEU A 25 -6.56 -10.61 3.77
CA LEU A 25 -6.16 -11.24 5.02
C LEU A 25 -7.12 -12.39 5.39
N VAL A 26 -8.43 -12.12 5.36
CA VAL A 26 -9.47 -13.08 5.75
C VAL A 26 -9.67 -14.17 4.69
N THR A 27 -9.95 -13.76 3.45
CA THR A 27 -10.37 -14.70 2.39
C THR A 27 -9.25 -15.62 1.92
N ALA A 28 -8.00 -15.15 1.95
CA ALA A 28 -6.85 -15.98 1.63
C ALA A 28 -6.24 -16.66 2.86
N ASN A 29 -6.78 -16.45 4.06
CA ASN A 29 -6.28 -16.98 5.34
C ASN A 29 -4.78 -16.69 5.53
N LEU A 30 -4.44 -15.41 5.42
CA LEU A 30 -3.10 -14.87 5.66
C LEU A 30 -2.91 -14.56 7.14
N ASP A 31 -1.67 -14.63 7.61
CA ASP A 31 -1.31 -14.23 8.97
C ASP A 31 -1.10 -12.71 9.05
N GLU A 32 -0.55 -12.10 7.99
CA GLU A 32 -0.27 -10.66 7.91
C GLU A 32 -0.42 -10.15 6.47
N VAL A 33 -0.65 -8.84 6.32
CA VAL A 33 -0.53 -8.12 5.05
C VAL A 33 0.40 -6.93 5.25
N TRP A 34 1.50 -6.88 4.49
CA TRP A 34 2.41 -5.76 4.52
C TRP A 34 2.12 -4.81 3.36
N PHE A 35 1.89 -3.55 3.69
CA PHE A 35 1.84 -2.46 2.71
C PHE A 35 3.26 -2.11 2.28
N VAL A 36 3.50 -2.07 0.98
CA VAL A 36 4.81 -1.72 0.41
C VAL A 36 4.65 -0.51 -0.50
N PRO A 37 4.83 0.71 0.03
CA PRO A 37 4.82 1.92 -0.79
C PRO A 37 5.91 1.86 -1.85
N THR A 38 5.52 2.08 -3.09
CA THR A 38 6.48 2.10 -4.22
C THR A 38 7.39 3.30 -4.05
N GLY A 39 8.71 3.14 -4.14
CA GLY A 39 9.66 4.27 -4.07
C GLY A 39 9.52 5.23 -5.25
N GLN A 40 9.90 4.77 -6.45
CA GLN A 40 9.80 5.51 -7.71
C GLN A 40 8.95 4.71 -8.71
N PRO A 41 7.62 4.97 -8.82
CA PRO A 41 6.75 4.20 -9.69
C PRO A 41 7.01 4.53 -11.17
N TRP A 42 7.67 3.61 -11.88
CA TRP A 42 8.04 3.76 -13.30
C TRP A 42 6.87 4.10 -14.25
N LEU A 43 5.68 3.53 -14.03
CA LEU A 43 4.47 3.82 -14.81
C LEU A 43 3.93 5.25 -14.60
N LYS A 44 4.40 5.93 -13.56
CA LYS A 44 4.04 7.32 -13.22
C LYS A 44 5.19 8.28 -13.52
N ALA A 45 6.23 7.84 -14.24
CA ALA A 45 7.33 8.71 -14.64
C ALA A 45 6.80 9.94 -15.38
N GLY A 46 7.18 11.14 -14.90
CA GLY A 46 6.72 12.42 -15.45
C GLY A 46 5.38 12.93 -14.90
N THR A 47 4.72 12.19 -14.01
CA THR A 47 3.57 12.70 -13.25
C THR A 47 4.02 13.19 -11.88
N ARG A 48 3.35 14.24 -11.38
CA ARG A 48 3.58 14.72 -10.01
C ARG A 48 2.98 13.73 -9.03
N ILE A 49 3.83 13.17 -8.19
CA ILE A 49 3.47 12.32 -7.04
C ILE A 49 4.02 12.97 -5.77
N SER A 50 3.40 12.72 -4.62
CA SER A 50 3.94 13.18 -3.33
C SER A 50 5.30 12.54 -3.04
N GLU A 51 6.14 13.07 -2.17
CA GLU A 51 7.45 12.47 -1.85
C GLU A 51 7.30 11.08 -1.23
N ALA A 52 8.32 10.24 -1.36
CA ALA A 52 8.23 8.85 -0.87
C ALA A 52 8.01 8.81 0.64
N GLU A 53 8.66 9.70 1.38
CA GLU A 53 8.56 9.87 2.82
C GLU A 53 7.14 10.27 3.25
N ASP A 54 6.50 11.19 2.52
CA ASP A 54 5.12 11.60 2.80
C ASP A 54 4.15 10.42 2.62
N ARG A 55 4.35 9.62 1.57
CA ARG A 55 3.51 8.45 1.30
C ARG A 55 3.69 7.36 2.34
N ILE A 56 4.93 7.13 2.80
CA ILE A 56 5.20 6.22 3.92
C ILE A 56 4.49 6.73 5.18
N ALA A 57 4.64 8.01 5.53
CA ALA A 57 4.00 8.59 6.70
C ALA A 57 2.46 8.49 6.63
N MET A 58 1.86 8.72 5.46
CA MET A 58 0.42 8.54 5.25
C MET A 58 -0.02 7.08 5.46
N VAL A 59 0.78 6.11 5.00
CA VAL A 59 0.51 4.67 5.18
C VAL A 59 0.63 4.26 6.64
N GLU A 60 1.60 4.81 7.38
CA GLU A 60 1.76 4.56 8.83
C GLU A 60 0.61 5.14 9.68
N LEU A 61 -0.03 6.20 9.21
CA LEU A 61 -1.14 6.87 9.91
C LEU A 61 -2.52 6.25 9.65
N ALA A 62 -2.65 5.40 8.63
CA ALA A 62 -3.92 4.85 8.18
C ALA A 62 -4.31 3.55 8.90
#